data_AF-A0A1B6C230-F1
#
_entry.id   AF-A0A1B6C230-F1
#
_cell.length_a   1.000
_cell.length_b   1.000
_cell.length_c   1.000
_cell.angle_alpha   90.00
_cell.angle_beta   90.00
_cell.angle_gamma   90.00
#
_symmetry.space_group_name_H-M   'P 1'
#
loop_
_entity.id
_entity.type
_entity.pdbx_description
1 polymer ?
#
loop_
_entity_poly.entity_id
_entity_poly.type
_entity_poly.pdbx_seq_one_letter_code
_entity_poly.pdbx_strand_id
1 'polypeptide(L)'
;MNTQKNYQVWHHRRVVVEWLNDPEDELNITAEVLEIDAKNYHAWQHRQWVVHTFGLFENELDYVTKLLNEDVRNNSAWNQRYFVLSNISNFTANLIEKEIVYTISKIISVTKNESSWNYLRGLLLHSEHGLNHPITIKFCEELYDSGHRSPYLLAFLVDHAEEMIEKGDINKIKFLNLSLKLCKELGEEHDTIRQEYWKYLAKRIKESAQE
;
A
#
# COMPACT_ATOMS: atom_id res chain seq x y z
N MET A 1 -2.60 29.35 -11.22
CA MET A 1 -3.99 28.82 -11.31
C MET A 1 -4.70 29.06 -9.98
N ASN A 2 -5.73 29.91 -9.91
CA ASN A 2 -6.44 30.23 -8.65
C ASN A 2 -7.52 29.21 -8.25
N THR A 3 -7.74 28.12 -9.01
CA THR A 3 -8.81 27.13 -8.76
C THR A 3 -8.37 25.69 -9.04
N GLN A 4 -7.33 25.21 -8.34
CA GLN A 4 -6.75 23.87 -8.55
C GLN A 4 -7.66 22.69 -8.16
N LYS A 5 -8.77 22.94 -7.43
CA LYS A 5 -9.77 21.94 -7.01
C LYS A 5 -11.09 22.12 -7.75
N ASN A 6 -11.01 22.19 -9.09
CA ASN A 6 -12.15 22.37 -9.96
C ASN A 6 -12.12 21.37 -11.12
N TYR A 7 -13.17 20.55 -11.24
CA TYR A 7 -13.27 19.52 -12.28
C TYR A 7 -13.18 20.09 -13.70
N GLN A 8 -13.82 21.23 -13.96
CA GLN A 8 -13.92 21.81 -15.31
C GLN A 8 -12.56 22.28 -15.82
N VAL A 9 -11.71 22.85 -14.97
CA VAL A 9 -10.37 23.30 -15.36
C VAL A 9 -9.50 22.13 -15.79
N TRP A 10 -9.50 21.03 -15.03
CA TRP A 10 -8.71 19.83 -15.37
C TRP A 10 -9.25 19.12 -16.60
N HIS A 11 -10.58 19.02 -16.74
CA HIS A 11 -11.17 18.44 -17.94
C HIS A 11 -10.86 19.28 -19.19
N HIS A 12 -11.03 20.61 -19.12
CA HIS A 12 -10.70 21.50 -20.22
C HIS A 12 -9.22 21.38 -20.61
N ARG A 13 -8.31 21.35 -19.63
CA ARG A 13 -6.88 21.14 -19.88
C ARG A 13 -6.62 19.83 -20.62
N ARG A 14 -7.21 18.73 -20.14
CA ARG A 14 -7.10 17.43 -20.81
C ARG A 14 -7.57 17.48 -22.26
N VAL A 15 -8.72 18.09 -22.55
CA VAL A 15 -9.24 18.24 -23.92
C VAL A 15 -8.27 19.02 -24.81
N VAL A 16 -7.66 20.09 -24.29
CA VAL A 16 -6.65 20.86 -25.03
C VAL A 16 -5.43 20.00 -25.36
N VAL A 17 -4.90 19.24 -24.40
CA VAL A 17 -3.77 18.33 -24.61
C VAL A 17 -4.13 17.23 -25.61
N GLU A 18 -5.35 16.69 -25.57
CA GLU A 18 -5.84 15.70 -26.54
C GLU A 18 -5.91 16.28 -27.96
N TRP A 19 -6.34 17.54 -28.12
CA TRP A 19 -6.40 18.20 -29.43
C TRP A 19 -5.04 18.56 -30.00
N LEU A 20 -4.10 18.97 -29.15
CA LEU A 20 -2.73 19.29 -29.55
C LEU A 20 -1.85 18.05 -29.71
N ASN A 21 -2.23 16.94 -29.05
CA ASN A 21 -1.44 15.73 -28.92
C ASN A 21 -0.02 16.01 -28.39
N ASP A 22 0.08 16.91 -27.41
CA ASP A 22 1.33 17.43 -26.88
C ASP A 22 1.32 17.45 -25.34
N PRO A 23 2.08 16.55 -24.68
CA PRO A 23 2.13 16.45 -23.22
C PRO A 23 3.32 17.19 -22.58
N GLU A 24 4.12 17.95 -23.33
CA GLU A 24 5.46 18.43 -22.92
C GLU A 24 5.48 19.08 -21.52
N ASP A 25 4.52 19.96 -21.23
CA ASP A 25 4.46 20.71 -19.97
C ASP A 25 3.73 19.98 -18.82
N GLU A 26 3.01 18.89 -19.11
CA GLU A 26 2.02 18.33 -18.18
C GLU A 26 2.62 17.75 -16.91
N LEU A 27 3.80 17.11 -17.02
CA LEU A 27 4.48 16.56 -15.85
C LEU A 27 5.04 17.67 -14.95
N ASN A 28 5.48 18.79 -15.51
CA ASN A 28 5.93 19.94 -14.73
C ASN A 28 4.75 20.63 -14.05
N ILE A 29 3.66 20.86 -14.77
CA ILE A 29 2.47 21.53 -14.24
C ILE A 29 1.81 20.71 -13.13
N THR A 30 1.72 19.39 -13.29
CA THR A 30 1.24 18.55 -12.20
C THR A 30 2.20 18.53 -11.01
N ALA A 31 3.52 18.60 -11.24
CA ALA A 31 4.49 18.70 -10.15
C ALA A 31 4.35 20.02 -9.37
N GLU A 32 4.21 21.17 -10.03
CA GLU A 32 3.99 22.48 -9.39
C GLU A 32 2.71 22.50 -8.54
N VAL A 33 1.63 21.88 -9.03
CA VAL A 33 0.39 21.76 -8.24
C VAL A 33 0.58 20.86 -7.03
N LEU A 34 1.33 19.75 -7.18
CA LEU A 34 1.60 18.81 -6.11
C LEU A 34 2.61 19.33 -5.08
N GLU A 35 3.48 20.26 -5.44
CA GLU A 35 4.35 20.96 -4.49
C GLU A 35 3.51 21.84 -3.53
N ILE A 36 2.42 22.41 -4.02
CA ILE A 36 1.48 23.23 -3.22
C ILE A 36 0.52 22.34 -2.42
N ASP A 37 -0.05 21.31 -3.05
CA ASP A 37 -0.95 20.34 -2.43
C ASP A 37 -0.62 18.93 -2.92
N ALA A 38 0.25 18.24 -2.19
CA ALA A 38 0.75 16.91 -2.52
C ALA A 38 -0.34 15.83 -2.58
N LYS A 39 -1.56 16.13 -2.11
CA LYS A 39 -2.71 15.24 -2.12
C LYS A 39 -3.82 15.72 -3.07
N ASN A 40 -3.54 16.67 -3.96
CA ASN A 40 -4.50 17.14 -4.94
C ASN A 40 -4.92 15.99 -5.88
N TYR A 41 -6.16 15.52 -5.70
CA TYR A 41 -6.68 14.36 -6.42
C TYR A 41 -6.74 14.59 -7.93
N HIS A 42 -7.11 15.80 -8.38
CA HIS A 42 -7.21 16.11 -9.80
C HIS A 42 -5.83 16.14 -10.47
N ALA A 43 -4.81 16.68 -9.79
CA ALA A 43 -3.45 16.68 -10.29
C ALA A 43 -2.91 15.25 -10.45
N TRP A 44 -3.13 14.38 -9.46
CA TRP A 44 -2.77 12.96 -9.55
C TRP A 44 -3.53 12.23 -10.66
N GLN A 45 -4.84 12.44 -10.76
CA GLN A 45 -5.67 11.83 -11.81
C GLN A 45 -5.21 12.27 -13.21
N HIS A 46 -4.94 13.56 -13.38
CA HIS A 46 -4.44 14.11 -14.65
C HIS A 46 -3.05 13.57 -14.97
N ARG A 47 -2.15 13.51 -13.97
CA ARG A 47 -0.80 12.94 -14.14
C ARG A 47 -0.85 11.48 -14.58
N GLN A 48 -1.69 10.65 -13.95
CA GLN A 48 -1.87 9.26 -14.37
C GLN A 48 -2.37 9.14 -15.80
N TRP A 49 -3.34 9.97 -16.19
CA TRP A 49 -3.84 10.01 -17.57
C TRP A 49 -2.72 10.36 -18.55
N VAL A 50 -1.96 11.44 -18.30
CA VAL A 50 -0.84 11.85 -19.16
C VAL A 50 0.22 10.76 -19.28
N VAL A 51 0.68 10.23 -18.13
CA VAL A 51 1.72 9.19 -18.09
C VAL A 51 1.29 7.95 -18.88
N HIS A 52 0.04 7.50 -18.71
CA HIS A 52 -0.48 6.33 -19.41
C HIS A 52 -0.70 6.59 -20.91
N THR A 53 -1.36 7.69 -21.27
CA THR A 53 -1.74 7.99 -22.65
C THR A 53 -0.52 8.25 -23.55
N PHE A 54 0.53 8.88 -23.02
CA PHE A 54 1.73 9.24 -23.77
C PHE A 54 2.95 8.37 -23.46
N GLY A 55 2.81 7.34 -22.62
CA GLY A 55 3.88 6.40 -22.30
C GLY A 55 5.04 7.00 -21.48
N LEU A 56 4.79 8.07 -20.72
CA LEU A 56 5.82 8.86 -20.03
C LEU A 56 6.23 8.26 -18.66
N PHE A 57 6.62 6.99 -18.64
CA PHE A 57 6.91 6.27 -17.40
C PHE A 57 8.36 6.40 -16.91
N GLU A 58 9.31 6.74 -17.80
CA GLU A 58 10.77 6.63 -17.57
C GLU A 58 11.23 7.25 -16.24
N ASN A 59 10.74 8.45 -15.91
CA ASN A 59 11.16 9.20 -14.72
C ASN A 59 10.12 9.19 -13.58
N GLU A 60 9.01 8.47 -13.74
CA GLU A 60 7.88 8.57 -12.81
C GLU A 60 8.17 7.86 -11.48
N LEU A 61 8.93 6.76 -11.50
CA LEU A 61 9.38 6.09 -10.26
C LEU A 61 10.34 6.97 -9.46
N ASP A 62 11.22 7.73 -10.12
CA ASP A 62 12.14 8.64 -9.45
C ASP A 62 11.39 9.80 -8.81
N TYR A 63 10.42 10.37 -9.54
CA TYR A 63 9.52 11.39 -9.00
C TYR A 63 8.76 10.91 -7.76
N VAL A 64 8.17 9.71 -7.83
CA VAL A 64 7.48 9.12 -6.68
C VAL A 64 8.43 8.82 -5.52
N THR A 65 9.64 8.36 -5.81
CA THR A 65 10.66 8.09 -4.78
C THR A 65 11.08 9.38 -4.07
N LYS A 66 11.24 10.49 -4.81
CA LYS A 66 11.47 11.82 -4.22
C LYS A 66 10.34 12.20 -3.26
N LEU A 67 9.09 12.11 -3.70
CA LEU A 67 7.93 12.45 -2.85
C LEU A 67 7.83 11.58 -1.59
N LEU A 68 8.15 10.29 -1.69
CA LEU A 68 8.16 9.38 -0.53
C LEU A 68 9.34 9.61 0.41
N ASN A 69 10.43 10.21 -0.06
CA ASN A 69 11.54 10.65 0.78
C ASN A 69 11.19 11.95 1.52
N GLU A 70 10.38 12.83 0.92
CA GLU A 70 9.87 14.05 1.54
C GLU A 70 8.76 13.76 2.57
N ASP A 71 7.77 12.95 2.18
CA ASP A 71 6.71 12.47 3.08
C ASP A 71 6.35 11.01 2.79
N VAL A 72 6.89 10.10 3.60
CA VAL A 72 6.59 8.67 3.52
C VAL A 72 5.12 8.34 3.82
N ARG A 73 4.33 9.24 4.42
CA ARG A 73 2.90 9.07 4.66
C ARG A 73 2.03 9.57 3.50
N ASN A 74 2.64 10.03 2.40
CA ASN A 74 1.89 10.44 1.22
C ASN A 74 1.28 9.21 0.51
N ASN A 75 0.03 8.90 0.85
CA ASN A 75 -0.71 7.78 0.27
C ASN A 75 -0.87 7.91 -1.26
N SER A 76 -0.97 9.13 -1.79
CA SER A 76 -1.08 9.35 -3.23
C SER A 76 0.22 8.97 -3.95
N ALA A 77 1.38 9.23 -3.34
CA ALA A 77 2.66 8.80 -3.88
C ALA A 77 2.81 7.27 -3.85
N TRP A 78 2.38 6.60 -2.77
CA TRP A 78 2.34 5.13 -2.73
C TRP A 78 1.41 4.54 -3.79
N ASN A 79 0.22 5.14 -3.98
CA ASN A 79 -0.71 4.77 -5.04
C ASN A 79 -0.08 4.97 -6.44
N GLN A 80 0.61 6.08 -6.65
CA GLN A 80 1.32 6.33 -7.90
C GLN A 80 2.43 5.31 -8.14
N ARG A 81 3.18 4.93 -7.10
CA ARG A 81 4.20 3.87 -7.20
C ARG A 81 3.58 2.57 -7.71
N TYR A 82 2.45 2.17 -7.13
CA TYR A 82 1.72 0.97 -7.54
C TYR A 82 1.26 1.08 -9.00
N PHE A 83 0.64 2.22 -9.37
CA PHE A 83 0.20 2.50 -10.73
C PHE A 83 1.33 2.39 -11.76
N VAL A 84 2.51 2.97 -11.48
CA VAL A 84 3.64 2.91 -12.40
C VAL A 84 4.06 1.46 -12.60
N LEU A 85 4.32 0.73 -11.51
CA LEU A 85 4.77 -0.65 -11.56
C LEU A 85 3.77 -1.58 -12.26
N SER A 86 2.47 -1.38 -12.05
CA SER A 86 1.43 -2.18 -12.71
C SER A 86 1.31 -1.93 -14.21
N ASN A 87 1.82 -0.80 -14.71
CA ASN A 87 1.77 -0.45 -16.13
C ASN A 87 3.08 -0.75 -16.88
N ILE A 88 4.23 -0.71 -16.20
CA ILE A 88 5.54 -0.98 -16.85
C ILE A 88 6.03 -2.41 -16.66
N SER A 89 5.38 -3.20 -15.80
CA SER A 89 5.83 -4.54 -15.44
C SER A 89 4.66 -5.47 -15.16
N ASN A 90 4.90 -6.77 -15.29
CA ASN A 90 3.94 -7.80 -14.91
C ASN A 90 4.18 -8.32 -13.49
N PHE A 91 4.70 -7.49 -12.57
CA PHE A 91 5.05 -7.90 -11.20
C PHE A 91 5.87 -9.20 -11.16
N THR A 92 7.02 -9.23 -11.85
CA THR A 92 7.90 -10.41 -11.79
C THR A 92 8.37 -10.68 -10.35
N ALA A 93 8.66 -11.94 -10.00
CA ALA A 93 9.11 -12.30 -8.65
C ALA A 93 10.29 -11.45 -8.16
N ASN A 94 11.29 -11.20 -9.02
CA ASN A 94 12.43 -10.34 -8.69
C ASN A 94 12.04 -8.88 -8.43
N LEU A 95 11.05 -8.35 -9.14
CA LEU A 95 10.55 -7.00 -8.89
C LEU A 95 9.77 -6.93 -7.58
N ILE A 96 8.89 -7.91 -7.33
CA ILE A 96 8.12 -8.01 -6.09
C ILE A 96 9.08 -8.05 -4.90
N GLU A 97 10.12 -8.89 -4.96
CA GLU A 97 11.10 -8.99 -3.87
C GLU A 97 11.82 -7.65 -3.61
N LYS A 98 12.27 -6.97 -4.67
CA LYS A 98 12.89 -5.63 -4.54
C LYS A 98 11.94 -4.61 -3.91
N GLU A 99 10.68 -4.62 -4.31
CA GLU A 99 9.67 -3.70 -3.77
C GLU A 99 9.26 -4.05 -2.34
N ILE A 100 9.24 -5.33 -1.96
CA ILE A 100 9.06 -5.76 -0.57
C ILE A 100 10.21 -5.20 0.29
N VAL A 101 11.46 -5.37 -0.14
CA VAL A 101 12.63 -4.85 0.59
C VAL A 101 12.58 -3.32 0.71
N TYR A 102 12.27 -2.62 -0.38
CA TYR A 102 12.06 -1.18 -0.37
C TYR A 102 10.97 -0.78 0.63
N THR A 103 9.81 -1.44 0.59
CA THR A 103 8.67 -1.12 1.45
C THR A 103 8.98 -1.40 2.92
N ILE A 104 9.64 -2.51 3.23
CA ILE A 104 10.10 -2.85 4.59
C ILE A 104 11.02 -1.75 5.12
N SER A 105 11.96 -1.23 4.30
CA SER A 105 12.83 -0.13 4.72
C SER A 105 12.05 1.14 5.11
N LYS A 106 10.92 1.40 4.43
CA LYS A 106 10.02 2.52 4.74
C LYS A 106 9.11 2.25 5.95
N ILE A 107 8.75 0.99 6.21
CA ILE A 107 8.03 0.60 7.43
C ILE A 107 8.95 0.75 8.64
N ILE A 108 10.21 0.34 8.55
CA ILE A 108 11.18 0.45 9.65
C ILE A 108 11.38 1.91 10.06
N SER A 109 11.42 2.84 9.09
CA SER A 109 11.54 4.27 9.41
C SER A 109 10.31 4.84 10.09
N VAL A 110 9.11 4.35 9.75
CA VAL A 110 7.84 4.78 10.35
C VAL A 110 6.88 3.59 10.52
N THR A 111 7.04 2.84 11.62
CA THR A 111 6.31 1.58 11.86
C THR A 111 4.80 1.72 11.95
N LYS A 112 4.31 2.93 12.26
CA LYS A 112 2.88 3.29 12.34
C LYS A 112 2.37 4.03 11.09
N ASN A 113 3.03 3.88 9.94
CA ASN A 113 2.55 4.41 8.67
C ASN A 113 1.67 3.38 7.94
N GLU A 114 0.35 3.60 7.93
CA GLU A 114 -0.60 2.72 7.26
C GLU A 114 -0.33 2.53 5.77
N SER A 115 0.07 3.61 5.06
CA SER A 115 0.25 3.56 3.61
C SER A 115 1.31 2.55 3.17
N SER A 116 2.43 2.44 3.89
CA SER A 116 3.46 1.45 3.58
C SER A 116 3.01 0.01 3.87
N TRP A 117 2.21 -0.20 4.92
CA TRP A 117 1.63 -1.53 5.20
C TRP A 117 0.60 -1.94 4.16
N ASN A 118 -0.26 -1.02 3.72
CA ASN A 118 -1.24 -1.26 2.68
C ASN A 118 -0.57 -1.53 1.33
N TYR A 119 0.49 -0.79 1.00
CA TYR A 119 1.27 -1.02 -0.21
C TYR A 119 1.95 -2.40 -0.19
N LEU A 120 2.54 -2.81 0.95
CA LEU A 120 3.12 -4.14 1.14
C LEU A 120 2.09 -5.24 0.86
N ARG A 121 0.87 -5.13 1.41
CA ARG A 121 -0.22 -6.08 1.13
C ARG A 121 -0.58 -6.12 -0.35
N GLY A 122 -0.65 -4.95 -1.00
CA GLY A 122 -0.91 -4.85 -2.43
C GLY A 122 0.13 -5.56 -3.29
N LEU A 123 1.41 -5.49 -2.92
CA LEU A 123 2.48 -6.24 -3.59
C LEU A 123 2.32 -7.75 -3.42
N LEU A 124 1.95 -8.19 -2.22
CA LEU A 124 1.83 -9.62 -1.89
C LEU A 124 0.66 -10.29 -2.62
N LEU A 125 -0.31 -9.55 -3.14
CA LEU A 125 -1.33 -10.09 -4.05
C LEU A 125 -0.74 -10.65 -5.35
N HIS A 126 0.43 -10.17 -5.76
CA HIS A 126 1.16 -10.64 -6.95
C HIS A 126 2.22 -11.70 -6.61
N SER A 127 2.46 -11.95 -5.33
CA SER A 127 3.41 -12.96 -4.86
C SER A 127 2.77 -14.34 -4.89
N GLU A 128 3.47 -15.34 -5.43
CA GLU A 128 3.04 -16.75 -5.36
C GLU A 128 2.87 -17.24 -3.91
N HIS A 129 3.58 -16.61 -2.96
CA HIS A 129 3.51 -16.94 -1.55
C HIS A 129 2.41 -16.18 -0.79
N GLY A 130 1.73 -15.21 -1.41
CA GLY A 130 0.73 -14.38 -0.73
C GLY A 130 1.31 -13.68 0.50
N LEU A 131 0.56 -13.62 1.61
CA LEU A 131 1.03 -13.05 2.86
C LEU A 131 2.17 -13.86 3.50
N ASN A 132 2.37 -15.11 3.08
CA ASN A 132 3.38 -16.02 3.61
C ASN A 132 4.77 -15.82 2.98
N HIS A 133 4.99 -14.72 2.26
CA HIS A 133 6.26 -14.44 1.63
C HIS A 133 7.42 -14.45 2.66
N PRO A 134 8.49 -15.26 2.47
CA PRO A 134 9.48 -15.53 3.52
C PRO A 134 10.16 -14.29 4.12
N ILE A 135 10.52 -13.32 3.26
CA ILE A 135 11.14 -12.06 3.70
C ILE A 135 10.17 -11.25 4.56
N THR A 136 8.88 -11.26 4.21
CA THR A 136 7.86 -10.47 4.89
C THR A 136 7.54 -11.06 6.26
N ILE A 137 7.34 -12.38 6.34
CA ILE A 137 7.04 -13.06 7.61
C ILE A 137 8.21 -12.93 8.57
N LYS A 138 9.44 -13.20 8.11
CA LYS A 138 10.63 -13.01 8.94
C LYS A 138 10.73 -11.59 9.50
N PHE A 139 10.50 -10.58 8.67
CA PHE A 139 10.47 -9.19 9.10
C PHE A 139 9.37 -8.93 10.16
N CYS A 140 8.15 -9.40 9.93
CA CYS A 140 7.03 -9.21 10.86
C CYS A 140 7.28 -9.91 12.21
N GLU A 141 7.83 -11.12 12.20
CA GLU A 141 8.21 -11.87 13.41
C GLU A 141 9.29 -11.13 14.20
N GLU A 142 10.39 -10.73 13.55
CA GLU A 142 11.47 -9.96 14.19
C GLU A 142 10.96 -8.62 14.77
N LEU A 143 10.07 -7.94 14.04
CA LEU A 143 9.47 -6.69 14.51
C LEU A 143 8.54 -6.93 15.70
N TYR A 144 7.76 -8.01 15.72
CA TYR A 144 6.91 -8.38 16.86
C TYR A 144 7.73 -8.78 18.09
N ASP A 145 8.79 -9.57 17.91
CA ASP A 145 9.67 -10.07 18.96
C ASP A 145 10.49 -8.96 19.62
N SER A 146 10.82 -7.90 18.87
CA SER A 146 11.43 -6.67 19.42
C SER A 146 10.46 -5.82 20.25
N GLY A 147 9.21 -6.26 20.43
CA GLY A 147 8.22 -5.60 21.29
C GLY A 147 7.35 -4.58 20.57
N HIS A 148 7.43 -4.44 19.24
CA HIS A 148 6.57 -3.52 18.52
C HIS A 148 5.12 -4.04 18.48
N ARG A 149 4.18 -3.14 18.73
CA ARG A 149 2.73 -3.40 18.72
C ARG A 149 1.98 -2.40 17.84
N SER A 150 2.55 -2.09 16.68
CA SER A 150 1.85 -1.29 15.67
C SER A 150 0.56 -2.02 15.28
N PRO A 151 -0.62 -1.38 15.26
CA PRO A 151 -1.87 -2.06 14.90
C PRO A 151 -1.78 -2.68 13.50
N TYR A 152 -1.00 -2.08 12.60
CA TYR A 152 -0.78 -2.59 11.25
C TYR A 152 0.05 -3.87 11.20
N LEU A 153 1.07 -4.00 12.08
CA LEU A 153 1.85 -5.23 12.24
C LEU A 153 0.97 -6.34 12.80
N LEU A 154 0.21 -6.05 13.87
CA LEU A 154 -0.65 -7.05 14.50
C LEU A 154 -1.75 -7.51 13.54
N ALA A 155 -2.38 -6.58 12.82
CA ALA A 155 -3.33 -6.89 11.76
C ALA A 155 -2.70 -7.76 10.67
N PHE A 156 -1.47 -7.47 10.25
CA PHE A 156 -0.75 -8.28 9.26
C PHE A 156 -0.55 -9.71 9.74
N LEU A 157 -0.14 -9.90 11.01
CA LEU A 157 0.05 -11.22 11.60
C LEU A 157 -1.28 -11.98 11.76
N VAL A 158 -2.39 -11.30 12.02
CA VAL A 158 -3.73 -11.91 12.02
C VAL A 158 -4.07 -12.44 10.63
N ASP A 159 -3.92 -11.62 9.59
CA ASP A 159 -4.25 -12.01 8.22
C ASP A 159 -3.35 -13.12 7.70
N HIS A 160 -2.05 -13.07 8.05
CA HIS A 160 -1.13 -14.19 7.79
C HIS A 160 -1.58 -15.47 8.47
N ALA A 161 -1.91 -15.42 9.76
CA ALA A 161 -2.36 -16.59 10.50
C ALA A 161 -3.66 -17.18 9.91
N GLU A 162 -4.58 -16.32 9.47
CA GLU A 162 -5.78 -16.74 8.75
C GLU A 162 -5.46 -17.45 7.43
N GLU A 163 -4.58 -16.88 6.59
CA GLU A 163 -4.16 -17.51 5.33
C GLU A 163 -3.53 -18.89 5.55
N MET A 164 -2.77 -19.08 6.64
CA MET A 164 -2.19 -20.39 7.01
C MET A 164 -3.26 -21.40 7.45
N ILE A 165 -4.30 -20.95 8.16
CA ILE A 165 -5.44 -21.78 8.58
C ILE A 165 -6.21 -22.25 7.34
N GLU A 166 -6.52 -21.34 6.41
CA GLU A 166 -7.26 -21.62 5.17
C GLU A 166 -6.49 -22.57 4.24
N LYS A 167 -5.16 -22.46 4.19
CA LYS A 167 -4.29 -23.38 3.42
C LYS A 167 -4.10 -24.74 4.09
N GLY A 168 -4.63 -24.97 5.29
CA GLY A 168 -4.54 -26.24 5.99
C GLY A 168 -3.14 -26.57 6.53
N ASP A 169 -2.39 -25.56 7.00
CA ASP A 169 -1.06 -25.77 7.57
C ASP A 169 -1.08 -26.74 8.77
N ILE A 170 -0.01 -27.54 8.91
CA ILE A 170 0.15 -28.50 10.01
C ILE A 170 0.09 -27.85 11.40
N ASN A 171 0.39 -26.55 11.49
CA ASN A 171 0.35 -25.75 12.71
C ASN A 171 -0.96 -24.94 12.84
N LYS A 172 -2.06 -25.33 12.18
CA LYS A 172 -3.38 -24.65 12.22
C LYS A 172 -3.78 -24.20 13.63
N ILE A 173 -3.56 -25.05 14.65
CA ILE A 173 -3.87 -24.73 16.06
C ILE A 173 -3.00 -23.58 16.60
N LYS A 174 -1.71 -23.53 16.25
CA LYS A 174 -0.79 -22.43 16.62
C LYS A 174 -1.27 -21.12 16.01
N PHE A 175 -1.60 -21.13 14.71
CA PHE A 175 -2.08 -19.94 14.01
C PHE A 175 -3.45 -19.47 14.53
N LEU A 176 -4.36 -20.39 14.86
CA LEU A 176 -5.62 -20.06 15.50
C LEU A 176 -5.42 -19.39 16.87
N ASN A 177 -4.54 -19.93 17.71
CA ASN A 177 -4.27 -19.32 19.01
C ASN A 177 -3.61 -17.94 18.86
N LEU A 178 -2.71 -17.79 17.88
CA LEU A 178 -2.07 -16.52 17.57
C LEU A 178 -3.10 -15.48 17.11
N SER A 179 -3.93 -15.80 16.13
CA SER A 179 -4.92 -14.87 15.58
C SER A 179 -5.93 -14.41 16.64
N LEU A 180 -6.44 -15.33 17.48
CA LEU A 180 -7.34 -14.99 18.58
C LEU A 180 -6.68 -14.08 19.62
N LYS A 181 -5.42 -14.37 19.97
CA LYS A 181 -4.63 -13.53 20.88
C LYS A 181 -4.46 -12.11 20.32
N LEU A 182 -4.04 -12.00 19.07
CA LEU A 182 -3.78 -10.71 18.43
C LEU A 182 -5.05 -9.90 18.19
N CYS A 183 -6.16 -10.52 17.78
CA CYS A 183 -7.46 -9.85 17.68
C CYS A 183 -7.90 -9.26 19.03
N LYS A 184 -7.64 -9.97 20.13
CA LYS A 184 -7.91 -9.47 21.48
C LYS A 184 -7.03 -8.26 21.81
N GLU A 185 -5.70 -8.36 21.64
CA GLU A 185 -4.76 -7.25 21.86
C GLU A 185 -5.13 -6.02 21.02
N LEU A 186 -5.51 -6.21 19.76
CA LEU A 186 -5.99 -5.15 18.88
C LEU A 186 -7.29 -4.52 19.39
N GLY A 187 -8.30 -5.31 19.74
CA GLY A 187 -9.59 -4.79 20.18
C GLY A 187 -9.58 -4.16 21.58
N GLU A 188 -8.63 -4.52 22.44
CA GLU A 188 -8.58 -4.04 23.83
C GLU A 188 -7.50 -2.97 24.08
N GLU A 189 -6.40 -2.97 23.32
CA GLU A 189 -5.22 -2.14 23.63
C GLU A 189 -4.72 -1.29 22.45
N HIS A 190 -4.71 -1.82 21.23
CA HIS A 190 -3.90 -1.22 20.13
C HIS A 190 -4.69 -0.64 18.96
N ASP A 191 -5.95 -1.04 18.77
CA ASP A 191 -6.87 -0.54 17.74
C ASP A 191 -8.34 -0.55 18.24
N THR A 192 -8.55 0.04 19.40
CA THR A 192 -9.84 0.01 20.13
C THR A 192 -10.99 0.66 19.35
N ILE A 193 -10.70 1.57 18.42
CA ILE A 193 -11.71 2.14 17.52
C ILE A 193 -12.35 1.07 16.62
N ARG A 194 -11.62 -0.02 16.31
CA ARG A 194 -12.09 -1.17 15.53
C ARG A 194 -12.39 -2.39 16.41
N GLN A 195 -12.64 -2.21 17.71
CA GLN A 195 -12.88 -3.32 18.64
C GLN A 195 -13.93 -4.34 18.14
N GLU A 196 -15.08 -3.85 17.64
CA GLU A 196 -16.14 -4.73 17.15
C GLU A 196 -15.74 -5.52 15.89
N TYR A 197 -14.91 -4.90 15.03
CA TYR A 197 -14.33 -5.59 13.88
C TYR A 197 -13.39 -6.73 14.32
N TRP A 198 -12.52 -6.49 15.31
CA TRP A 198 -11.62 -7.52 15.83
C TRP A 198 -12.35 -8.67 16.54
N LYS A 199 -13.43 -8.37 17.27
CA LYS A 199 -14.31 -9.41 17.85
C LYS A 199 -14.99 -10.24 16.77
N TYR A 200 -15.53 -9.60 15.74
CA TYR A 200 -16.14 -10.27 14.60
C TYR A 200 -15.11 -11.18 13.89
N LEU A 201 -13.92 -10.67 13.61
CA LEU A 201 -12.86 -11.41 12.93
C LEU A 201 -12.41 -12.62 13.73
N ALA A 202 -12.18 -12.47 15.05
CA ALA A 202 -11.84 -13.58 15.94
C ALA A 202 -12.90 -14.69 15.94
N LYS A 203 -14.19 -14.31 15.93
CA LYS A 203 -15.29 -15.27 15.83
C LYS A 203 -15.27 -16.01 14.49
N ARG A 204 -15.13 -15.28 13.38
CA ARG A 204 -15.09 -15.86 12.02
C ARG A 204 -13.93 -16.85 11.85
N ILE A 205 -12.71 -16.48 12.27
CA ILE A 205 -11.53 -17.34 12.17
C ILE A 205 -11.71 -18.63 13.01
N LYS A 206 -12.37 -18.52 14.18
CA LYS A 206 -12.65 -19.67 15.02
C LYS A 206 -13.64 -20.64 14.36
N GLU A 207 -14.65 -20.12 13.68
CA GLU A 207 -15.64 -20.91 12.95
C GLU A 207 -15.01 -21.61 11.74
N SER A 208 -14.24 -20.89 10.91
CA SER A 208 -13.55 -21.48 9.76
C SER A 208 -12.49 -22.51 10.13
N ALA A 209 -11.88 -22.39 11.31
CA ALA A 209 -10.90 -23.37 11.77
C ALA A 209 -11.50 -24.71 12.23
N GLN A 210 -12.82 -24.78 12.45
CA GLN A 210 -13.52 -26.00 12.87
C GLN A 210 -14.07 -26.84 11.71
N GLU A 211 -14.14 -26.24 10.52
CA GLU A 211 -14.38 -26.90 9.24
C GLU A 211 -13.08 -27.57 8.72
#